data_AF-A0A537F3K0-F1
#
_entry.id   AF-A0A537F3K0-F1
#
_cell.length_a   1.000
_cell.length_b   1.000
_cell.length_c   1.000
_cell.angle_alpha   90.00
_cell.angle_beta   90.00
_cell.angle_gamma   90.00
#
_symmetry.space_group_name_H-M   'P 1'
#
loop_
_entity.id
_entity.type
_entity.pdbx_description
1 polymer ?
#
loop_
_entity_poly.entity_id
_entity_poly.type
_entity_poly.pdbx_seq_one_letter_code
_entity_poly.pdbx_strand_id
1 'polypeptide(L)'
;MAKKGGGRTYLPMLTALCGTVAPILMAVLWTTVILLRPGYDPIQQYGSELGEGSNAWIQNANFAITGFLIVMFSLGLQKTLSPGRGSRLGPGLLLLFGACELATGFFPCDLGCPIPGTSLSQSIHNILAVVAFVTSVYLWSSLPEVLLKLLGKASRRYFLSQFRFSG
;
A
#
# COMPACT_ATOMS: atom_id res chain seq x y z
N MET A 1 -13.23 14.25 42.76
CA MET A 1 -13.38 13.33 41.60
C MET A 1 -12.96 14.06 40.33
N ALA A 2 -11.74 13.83 39.85
CA ALA A 2 -11.23 14.47 38.63
C ALA A 2 -11.75 13.73 37.39
N LYS A 3 -12.40 14.48 36.49
CA LYS A 3 -12.88 14.04 35.18
C LYS A 3 -11.64 13.71 34.33
N LYS A 4 -11.38 12.44 34.03
CA LYS A 4 -10.33 12.03 33.08
C LYS A 4 -10.65 12.68 31.72
N GLY A 5 -9.83 13.64 31.31
CA GLY A 5 -9.91 14.26 30.00
C GLY A 5 -9.72 13.19 28.92
N GLY A 6 -10.72 13.03 28.06
CA GLY A 6 -10.66 12.16 26.89
C GLY A 6 -9.63 12.70 25.91
N GLY A 7 -8.39 12.21 26.02
CA GLY A 7 -7.36 12.46 25.02
C GLY A 7 -7.84 11.94 23.68
N ARG A 8 -8.02 12.86 22.72
CA ARG A 8 -8.39 12.54 21.34
C ARG A 8 -7.28 11.63 20.79
N THR A 9 -7.57 10.34 20.56
CA THR A 9 -6.58 9.40 20.04
C THR A 9 -6.31 9.74 18.57
N TYR A 10 -5.17 10.36 18.29
CA TYR A 10 -4.74 10.71 16.92
C TYR A 10 -4.23 9.51 16.11
N LEU A 11 -3.94 8.40 16.79
CA LEU A 11 -3.31 7.23 16.19
C LEU A 11 -4.10 6.62 15.01
N PRO A 12 -5.45 6.46 15.07
CA PRO A 12 -6.21 5.94 13.93
C PRO A 12 -6.18 6.88 12.72
N MET A 13 -6.24 8.19 12.96
CA MET A 13 -6.18 9.22 11.92
C MET A 13 -4.81 9.21 11.23
N LEU A 14 -3.73 9.13 12.01
CA LEU A 14 -2.37 9.05 11.47
C LEU A 14 -2.17 7.81 10.60
N THR A 15 -2.63 6.63 11.06
CA THR A 15 -2.50 5.41 10.26
C THR A 15 -3.34 5.46 8.98
N ALA A 16 -4.52 6.09 9.01
CA ALA A 16 -5.35 6.28 7.82
C ALA A 16 -4.71 7.25 6.82
N LEU A 17 -4.04 8.30 7.30
CA LEU A 17 -3.26 9.20 6.46
C LEU A 17 -2.13 8.46 5.75
N CYS A 18 -1.43 7.54 6.43
CA CYS A 18 -0.41 6.73 5.77
C CYS A 18 -0.95 5.98 4.54
N GLY A 19 -2.14 5.39 4.64
CA GLY A 19 -2.78 4.67 3.53
C GLY A 19 -3.20 5.58 2.37
N THR A 20 -3.48 6.85 2.64
CA THR A 20 -3.86 7.84 1.61
C THR A 20 -2.61 8.44 0.94
N VAL A 21 -1.58 8.72 1.73
CA VAL A 21 -0.33 9.35 1.26
C VAL A 21 0.51 8.37 0.45
N ALA A 22 0.56 7.08 0.83
CA ALA A 22 1.38 6.07 0.15
C ALA A 22 1.20 6.02 -1.39
N PRO A 23 -0.02 5.84 -1.96
CA PRO A 23 -0.19 5.78 -3.40
C PRO A 23 0.12 7.11 -4.11
N ILE A 24 -0.15 8.25 -3.47
CA ILE A 24 0.16 9.58 -4.02
C ILE A 24 1.68 9.75 -4.11
N LEU A 25 2.39 9.43 -3.03
CA LEU A 25 3.84 9.53 -2.98
C LEU A 25 4.50 8.59 -4.00
N MET A 26 4.00 7.35 -4.09
CA MET A 26 4.43 6.38 -5.09
C MET A 26 4.34 6.95 -6.51
N ALA A 27 3.17 7.44 -6.89
CA ALA A 27 2.94 7.99 -8.23
C ALA A 27 3.84 9.20 -8.52
N VAL A 28 4.00 10.11 -7.55
CA VAL A 28 4.81 11.32 -7.73
C VAL A 28 6.28 10.98 -7.90
N LEU A 29 6.86 10.15 -7.02
CA LEU A 29 8.28 9.81 -7.08
C LEU A 29 8.60 8.92 -8.28
N TRP A 30 7.73 7.97 -8.61
CA TRP A 30 7.87 7.14 -9.81
C TRP A 30 7.85 7.99 -11.09
N THR A 31 6.89 8.91 -11.21
CA THR A 31 6.84 9.85 -12.35
C THR A 31 8.09 10.73 -12.39
N THR A 32 8.56 11.20 -11.23
CA THR A 32 9.76 12.04 -11.14
C THR A 32 10.99 11.30 -11.66
N VAL A 33 11.23 10.06 -11.23
CA VAL A 33 12.41 9.31 -11.68
C VAL A 33 12.32 8.94 -13.17
N ILE A 34 11.12 8.67 -13.71
CA ILE A 34 10.91 8.47 -15.16
C ILE A 34 11.36 9.70 -15.94
N LEU A 35 10.92 10.89 -15.51
CA LEU A 35 11.28 12.15 -16.17
C LEU A 35 12.78 12.44 -16.09
N LEU A 36 13.45 11.94 -15.06
CA LEU A 36 14.89 12.08 -14.86
C LEU A 36 15.73 10.99 -15.54
N ARG A 37 15.10 10.05 -16.26
CA ARG A 37 15.75 8.91 -16.93
C ARG A 37 15.48 8.92 -18.44
N PRO A 38 16.17 9.80 -19.21
CA PRO A 38 16.07 9.79 -20.66
C PRO A 38 16.35 8.40 -21.24
N GLY A 39 15.46 7.90 -22.08
CA GLY A 39 15.55 6.57 -22.67
C GLY A 39 14.85 5.45 -21.89
N TYR A 40 14.28 5.75 -20.70
CA TYR A 40 13.37 4.81 -20.05
C TYR A 40 12.04 4.72 -20.80
N ASP A 41 11.64 3.50 -21.20
CA ASP A 41 10.35 3.24 -21.83
C ASP A 41 9.43 2.48 -20.85
N PRO A 42 8.41 3.13 -20.26
CA PRO A 42 7.49 2.50 -19.31
C PRO A 42 6.62 1.39 -19.92
N ILE A 43 6.59 1.24 -21.25
CA ILE A 43 5.88 0.17 -21.95
C ILE A 43 6.76 -1.08 -22.08
N GLN A 44 8.07 -0.90 -22.27
CA GLN A 44 9.01 -2.00 -22.54
C GLN A 44 9.84 -2.40 -21.33
N GLN A 45 9.98 -1.51 -20.34
CA GLN A 45 10.83 -1.71 -19.17
C GLN A 45 10.02 -1.75 -17.87
N TYR A 46 10.52 -2.50 -16.90
CA TYR A 46 9.87 -2.63 -15.60
C TYR A 46 10.06 -1.36 -14.76
N GLY A 47 9.07 -1.04 -13.92
CA GLY A 47 9.18 0.04 -12.94
C GLY A 47 10.32 -0.17 -11.93
N SER A 48 10.64 -1.43 -11.62
CA SER A 48 11.74 -1.82 -10.73
C SER A 48 13.12 -1.53 -11.30
N GLU A 49 13.28 -1.45 -12.63
CA GLU A 49 14.57 -1.10 -13.27
C GLU A 49 15.03 0.33 -12.91
N LEU A 50 14.09 1.20 -12.54
CA LEU A 50 14.39 2.56 -12.07
C LEU A 50 15.11 2.54 -10.71
N GLY A 51 15.12 1.41 -10.00
CA GLY A 51 15.86 1.18 -8.74
C GLY A 51 17.36 0.92 -8.92
N GLU A 52 17.86 0.88 -10.15
CA GLU A 52 19.28 0.73 -10.48
C GLU A 52 19.73 1.85 -11.45
N GLY A 53 21.00 2.23 -11.48
CA GLY A 53 21.51 3.32 -12.34
C GLY A 53 21.32 4.76 -11.81
N SER A 54 21.26 5.76 -12.70
CA SER A 54 21.27 7.18 -12.32
C SER A 54 20.00 7.59 -11.55
N ASN A 55 20.11 8.31 -10.44
CA ASN A 55 18.94 8.68 -9.62
C ASN A 55 18.14 7.49 -9.05
N ALA A 56 18.70 6.28 -9.06
CA ALA A 56 18.08 5.06 -8.53
C ALA A 56 17.61 5.18 -7.08
N TRP A 57 18.33 5.97 -6.29
CA TRP A 57 17.98 6.26 -4.90
C TRP A 57 16.57 6.82 -4.76
N ILE A 58 16.04 7.53 -5.76
CA ILE A 58 14.67 8.08 -5.74
C ILE A 58 13.66 6.93 -5.71
N GLN A 59 13.81 5.95 -6.60
CA GLN A 59 12.88 4.82 -6.66
C GLN A 59 13.07 3.86 -5.48
N ASN A 60 14.30 3.64 -5.02
CA ASN A 60 14.56 2.81 -3.86
C ASN A 60 14.01 3.45 -2.57
N ALA A 61 14.17 4.76 -2.39
CA ALA A 61 13.57 5.50 -1.30
C ALA A 61 12.04 5.52 -1.41
N ASN A 62 11.50 5.62 -2.64
CA ASN A 62 10.07 5.54 -2.90
C ASN A 62 9.51 4.22 -2.36
N PHE A 63 10.04 3.07 -2.80
CA PHE A 63 9.64 1.75 -2.32
C PHE A 63 9.74 1.60 -0.79
N ALA A 64 10.85 2.06 -0.21
CA ALA A 64 11.04 1.98 1.23
C ALA A 64 10.00 2.80 2.01
N ILE A 65 9.77 4.05 1.61
CA ILE A 65 8.84 4.95 2.30
C ILE A 65 7.39 4.50 2.11
N THR A 66 6.98 4.17 0.89
CA THR A 66 5.61 3.75 0.59
C THR A 66 5.29 2.42 1.26
N GLY A 67 6.21 1.46 1.20
CA GLY A 67 6.09 0.18 1.91
C GLY A 67 5.91 0.38 3.43
N PHE A 68 6.71 1.25 4.04
CA PHE A 68 6.55 1.60 5.45
C PHE A 68 5.17 2.22 5.76
N LEU A 69 4.70 3.17 4.95
CA LEU A 69 3.39 3.79 5.11
C LEU A 69 2.25 2.77 5.01
N ILE A 70 2.34 1.81 4.09
CA ILE A 70 1.37 0.73 3.92
C ILE A 70 1.37 -0.20 5.14
N VAL A 71 2.54 -0.55 5.68
CA VAL A 71 2.66 -1.33 6.92
C VAL A 71 1.95 -0.61 8.07
N MET A 72 2.22 0.68 8.25
CA MET A 72 1.58 1.49 9.30
C MET A 72 0.06 1.57 9.15
N PHE A 73 -0.42 1.74 7.91
CA PHE A 73 -1.85 1.72 7.60
C PHE A 73 -2.48 0.37 7.93
N SER A 74 -1.86 -0.73 7.52
CA SER A 74 -2.34 -2.08 7.82
C SER A 74 -2.44 -2.33 9.33
N LEU A 75 -1.42 -1.96 10.10
CA LEU A 75 -1.45 -2.11 11.57
C LEU A 75 -2.57 -1.29 12.21
N GLY A 76 -2.84 -0.08 11.72
CA GLY A 76 -3.98 0.74 12.15
C GLY A 76 -5.32 0.08 11.80
N LEU A 77 -5.42 -0.50 10.61
CA LEU A 77 -6.62 -1.19 10.13
C LEU A 77 -6.92 -2.44 10.98
N GLN A 78 -5.90 -3.25 11.31
CA GLN A 78 -6.04 -4.41 12.19
C GLN A 78 -6.58 -4.06 13.58
N LYS A 79 -6.19 -2.90 14.12
CA LYS A 79 -6.65 -2.41 15.43
C LYS A 79 -8.08 -1.85 15.40
N THR A 80 -8.54 -1.42 14.21
CA THR A 80 -9.84 -0.75 14.06
C THR A 80 -10.95 -1.72 13.66
N LEU A 81 -10.62 -2.80 12.94
CA LEU A 81 -11.60 -3.79 12.51
C LEU A 81 -12.01 -4.72 13.65
N SER A 82 -13.33 -4.88 13.84
CA SER A 82 -13.90 -5.81 14.82
C SER A 82 -13.49 -7.26 14.52
N PRO A 83 -13.22 -8.10 15.54
CA PRO A 83 -12.79 -9.48 15.32
C PRO A 83 -13.83 -10.30 14.55
N GLY A 84 -13.49 -10.72 13.34
CA GLY A 84 -14.23 -11.69 12.53
C GLY A 84 -13.31 -12.38 11.51
N ARG A 85 -13.59 -13.62 11.10
CA ARG A 85 -12.67 -14.44 10.27
C ARG A 85 -12.27 -13.79 8.94
N GLY A 86 -13.15 -13.01 8.31
CA GLY A 86 -12.83 -12.23 7.09
C GLY A 86 -12.22 -10.84 7.36
N SER A 87 -12.23 -10.35 8.60
CA SER A 87 -11.79 -8.99 8.93
C SER A 87 -10.27 -8.82 8.95
N ARG A 88 -9.49 -9.90 9.11
CA ARG A 88 -8.04 -9.85 9.27
C ARG A 88 -7.25 -10.21 8.00
N LEU A 89 -7.88 -10.86 7.03
CA LEU A 89 -7.20 -11.28 5.80
C LEU A 89 -6.72 -10.07 4.98
N GLY A 90 -7.60 -9.12 4.68
CA GLY A 90 -7.26 -7.91 3.93
C GLY A 90 -6.10 -7.11 4.56
N PRO A 91 -6.16 -6.76 5.86
CA PRO A 91 -5.04 -6.13 6.53
C PRO A 91 -3.76 -6.99 6.54
N GLY A 92 -3.88 -8.30 6.72
CA GLY A 92 -2.72 -9.21 6.66
C GLY A 92 -2.04 -9.22 5.29
N LEU A 93 -2.82 -9.25 4.20
CA LEU A 93 -2.31 -9.13 2.84
C LEU A 93 -1.66 -7.77 2.57
N LEU A 94 -2.26 -6.68 3.06
CA LEU A 94 -1.65 -5.34 2.99
C LEU A 94 -0.34 -5.25 3.77
N LEU A 95 -0.26 -5.91 4.94
CA LEU A 95 0.96 -5.95 5.73
C LEU A 95 2.08 -6.67 4.96
N LEU A 96 1.77 -7.82 4.36
CA LEU A 96 2.71 -8.59 3.56
C LEU A 96 3.15 -7.81 2.32
N PHE A 97 2.20 -7.21 1.59
CA PHE A 97 2.49 -6.36 0.43
C PHE A 97 3.42 -5.20 0.80
N GLY A 98 3.07 -4.42 1.82
CA GLY A 98 3.89 -3.28 2.26
C GLY A 98 5.26 -3.69 2.79
N ALA A 99 5.37 -4.86 3.44
CA ALA A 99 6.66 -5.40 3.88
C ALA A 99 7.55 -5.82 2.71
N CYS A 100 6.97 -6.45 1.67
CA CYS A 100 7.69 -6.77 0.45
C CYS A 100 8.18 -5.51 -0.26
N GLU A 101 7.31 -4.50 -0.41
CA GLU A 101 7.66 -3.23 -1.04
C GLU A 101 8.74 -2.48 -0.26
N LEU A 102 8.63 -2.44 1.07
CA LEU A 102 9.65 -1.87 1.95
C LEU A 102 11.00 -2.55 1.74
N ALA A 103 11.01 -3.89 1.72
CA ALA A 103 12.24 -4.67 1.50
C ALA A 103 12.82 -4.45 0.10
N THR A 104 11.99 -4.29 -0.94
CA THR A 104 12.42 -4.00 -2.30
C THR A 104 13.27 -2.72 -2.39
N GLY A 105 13.00 -1.73 -1.54
CA GLY A 105 13.84 -0.52 -1.46
C GLY A 105 15.29 -0.77 -1.02
N PHE A 106 15.57 -1.89 -0.36
CA PHE A 106 16.92 -2.29 0.07
C PHE A 106 17.56 -3.35 -0.84
N PHE A 107 16.75 -4.03 -1.65
CA PHE A 107 17.16 -5.07 -2.58
C PHE A 107 16.69 -4.70 -4.00
N PRO A 108 17.36 -3.73 -4.66
CA PRO A 108 17.02 -3.36 -6.03
C PRO A 108 17.28 -4.51 -7.00
N CYS A 109 16.58 -4.49 -8.14
CA CYS A 109 16.85 -5.42 -9.23
C CYS A 109 18.13 -4.98 -9.98
N ASP A 110 18.88 -5.93 -10.52
CA ASP A 110 19.96 -5.68 -11.46
C ASP A 110 19.39 -5.06 -12.76
N LEU A 111 20.25 -4.46 -13.58
CA LEU A 111 19.84 -3.86 -14.86
C LEU A 111 19.05 -4.84 -15.74
N GLY A 112 17.86 -4.42 -16.18
CA GLY A 112 16.93 -5.24 -16.96
C GLY A 112 16.10 -6.26 -16.14
N CYS A 113 16.24 -6.25 -14.81
CA CYS A 113 15.61 -7.17 -13.85
C CYS A 113 15.56 -8.65 -14.35
N PRO A 114 16.70 -9.30 -14.63
CA PRO A 114 16.72 -10.62 -15.27
C PRO A 114 16.09 -11.73 -14.42
N ILE A 115 15.49 -12.70 -15.12
CA ILE A 115 14.96 -13.95 -14.56
C ILE A 115 15.57 -15.11 -15.35
N PRO A 116 16.37 -16.01 -14.75
CA PRO A 116 16.76 -16.06 -13.34
C PRO A 116 17.71 -14.92 -12.92
N GLY A 117 17.80 -14.65 -11.62
CA GLY A 117 18.57 -13.53 -11.09
C GLY A 117 20.08 -13.70 -11.20
N THR A 118 20.79 -12.59 -11.47
CA THR A 118 22.25 -12.57 -11.61
C THR A 118 22.97 -12.26 -10.29
N SER A 119 22.35 -11.47 -9.41
CA SER A 119 22.86 -11.17 -8.07
C SER A 119 21.97 -11.73 -6.94
N LEU A 120 22.49 -11.72 -5.71
CA LEU A 120 21.68 -12.02 -4.52
C LEU A 120 20.54 -10.99 -4.36
N SER A 121 20.82 -9.71 -4.60
CA SER A 121 19.81 -8.64 -4.55
C SER A 121 18.68 -8.91 -5.54
N GLN A 122 19.01 -9.24 -6.80
CA GLN A 122 18.02 -9.60 -7.82
C GLN A 122 17.21 -10.83 -7.43
N SER A 123 17.85 -11.84 -6.83
CA SER A 123 17.16 -13.07 -6.42
C SER A 123 16.14 -12.79 -5.31
N ILE A 124 16.53 -11.98 -4.32
CA ILE A 124 15.62 -11.49 -3.27
C ILE A 124 14.52 -10.63 -3.89
N HIS A 125 14.88 -9.68 -4.76
CA HIS A 125 13.94 -8.81 -5.47
C HIS A 125 12.87 -9.60 -6.22
N ASN A 126 13.25 -10.63 -6.97
CA ASN A 126 12.32 -11.49 -7.72
C ASN A 126 11.31 -12.19 -6.79
N ILE A 127 11.76 -12.70 -5.64
CA ILE A 127 10.87 -13.32 -4.65
C ILE A 127 9.90 -12.28 -4.07
N LEU A 128 10.42 -11.11 -3.68
CA LEU A 128 9.61 -10.01 -3.15
C LEU A 128 8.57 -9.55 -4.19
N ALA A 129 8.97 -9.41 -5.45
CA ALA A 129 8.10 -8.99 -6.55
C ALA A 129 6.97 -10.00 -6.80
N VAL A 130 7.26 -11.31 -6.78
CA VAL A 130 6.22 -12.35 -6.93
C VAL A 130 5.22 -12.31 -5.78
N VAL A 131 5.70 -12.22 -4.53
CA VAL A 131 4.82 -12.15 -3.35
C VAL A 131 3.98 -10.87 -3.38
N ALA A 132 4.59 -9.73 -3.69
CA ALA A 132 3.89 -8.45 -3.82
C ALA A 132 2.84 -8.49 -4.94
N PHE A 133 3.16 -9.05 -6.10
CA PHE A 133 2.22 -9.17 -7.22
C PHE A 133 1.02 -10.07 -6.89
N VAL A 134 1.26 -11.23 -6.28
CA VAL A 134 0.18 -12.13 -5.88
C VAL A 134 -0.72 -11.47 -4.84
N THR A 135 -0.14 -10.84 -3.80
CA THR A 135 -0.92 -10.14 -2.78
C THR A 135 -1.72 -8.97 -3.36
N SER A 136 -1.16 -8.19 -4.29
CA SER A 136 -1.87 -7.09 -4.95
C SER A 136 -3.03 -7.58 -5.81
N VAL A 137 -2.88 -8.71 -6.53
CA VAL A 137 -3.97 -9.31 -7.32
C VAL A 137 -5.14 -9.72 -6.41
N TYR A 138 -4.86 -10.37 -5.27
CA TYR A 138 -5.90 -10.72 -4.30
C TYR A 138 -6.58 -9.51 -3.67
N LEU A 139 -5.81 -8.46 -3.36
CA LEU A 139 -6.36 -7.21 -2.84
C LEU A 139 -7.27 -6.55 -3.87
N TRP A 140 -6.83 -6.48 -5.14
CA TRP A 140 -7.59 -5.90 -6.25
C TRP A 140 -8.90 -6.65 -6.50
N SER A 141 -8.86 -7.99 -6.55
CA SER A 141 -10.06 -8.81 -6.79
C SER A 141 -11.09 -8.69 -5.65
N SER A 142 -10.64 -8.33 -4.44
CA SER A 142 -11.51 -8.10 -3.29
C SER A 142 -12.15 -6.69 -3.25
N LEU A 143 -11.66 -5.74 -4.04
CA LEU A 143 -12.13 -4.34 -4.02
C LEU A 143 -13.61 -4.17 -4.36
N PRO A 144 -14.18 -4.82 -5.41
CA PRO A 144 -15.58 -4.64 -5.78
C PRO A 144 -16.52 -5.05 -4.64
N GLU A 145 -16.23 -6.16 -3.97
CA GLU A 145 -17.03 -6.63 -2.85
C GLU A 145 -17.02 -5.65 -1.66
N VAL A 146 -15.84 -5.10 -1.36
CA VAL A 146 -15.68 -4.11 -0.30
C VAL A 146 -16.46 -2.84 -0.66
N LEU A 147 -16.33 -2.36 -1.90
CA LEU A 147 -17.06 -1.17 -2.37
C LEU A 147 -18.57 -1.37 -2.28
N LEU A 148 -19.09 -2.52 -2.75
CA LEU A 148 -20.52 -2.84 -2.66
C LEU A 148 -21.02 -2.88 -1.22
N LYS A 149 -20.25 -3.48 -0.30
CA LYS A 149 -20.59 -3.49 1.14
C LYS A 149 -20.59 -2.09 1.75
N LEU A 150 -19.70 -1.20 1.32
CA LEU A 150 -19.64 0.19 1.78
C LEU A 150 -20.81 1.01 1.25
N LEU A 151 -21.10 0.91 -0.06
CA LEU A 151 -22.23 1.56 -0.70
C LEU A 151 -23.56 1.11 -0.08
N GLY A 152 -23.74 -0.19 0.15
CA GLY A 152 -24.93 -0.73 0.81
C GLY A 152 -25.10 -0.25 2.26
N LYS A 153 -24.00 -0.09 3.01
CA LYS A 153 -24.05 0.52 4.36
C LYS A 153 -24.40 2.00 4.31
N ALA A 154 -23.86 2.74 3.34
CA ALA A 154 -24.14 4.16 3.16
C ALA A 154 -25.60 4.41 2.76
N SER A 155 -26.11 3.66 1.78
CA SER A 155 -27.51 3.76 1.34
C SER A 155 -28.48 3.41 2.46
N ARG A 156 -28.20 2.36 3.24
CA ARG A 156 -29.01 1.99 4.42
C ARG A 156 -29.00 3.08 5.49
N ARG A 157 -27.84 3.68 5.78
CA ARG A 157 -27.75 4.81 6.74
C ARG A 157 -28.53 6.03 6.26
N TYR A 158 -28.41 6.36 4.97
CA TYR A 158 -29.16 7.46 4.37
C TYR A 158 -30.66 7.23 4.46
N PHE A 159 -31.15 6.06 4.07
CA PHE A 159 -32.57 5.70 4.18
C PHE A 159 -33.08 5.83 5.62
N LEU A 160 -32.38 5.23 6.60
CA LEU A 160 -32.77 5.31 8.01
C LEU A 160 -32.74 6.74 8.58
N SER A 161 -31.90 7.63 8.04
CA SER A 161 -31.87 9.04 8.47
C SER A 161 -33.12 9.82 8.06
N GLN A 162 -33.78 9.42 6.96
CA GLN A 162 -35.02 10.06 6.48
C GLN A 162 -36.24 9.73 7.38
N PHE A 163 -36.25 8.57 8.04
CA PHE A 163 -37.35 8.15 8.92
C PHE A 163 -37.17 8.58 10.39
N ARG A 164 -36.05 9.23 10.74
CA ARG A 164 -35.72 9.59 12.13
C ARG A 164 -36.31 10.94 12.57
N PHE A 165 -37.02 11.64 11.69
CA PHE A 165 -37.61 12.97 11.93
C PHE A 165 -39.15 13.00 11.88
N SER A 166 -39.81 11.83 11.79
CA SER A 166 -41.27 11.73 11.62
C SER A 166 -42.05 11.36 12.89
N GLY A 167 -41.46 11.53 14.09
CA GLY A 167 -42.07 11.15 15.37
C GLY A 167 -41.78 12.14 16.47
#